data_AF-E8X3B5-F1
#
_entry.id   AF-E8X3B5-F1
#
_cell.length_a   1.000
_cell.length_b   1.000
_cell.length_c   1.000
_cell.angle_alpha   90.00
_cell.angle_beta   90.00
_cell.angle_gamma   90.00
#
_symmetry.space_group_name_H-M   'P 1'
#
loop_
_entity.id
_entity.type
_entity.pdbx_description
1 polymer ?
#
loop_
_entity_poly.entity_id
_entity_poly.type
_entity_poly.pdbx_seq_one_letter_code
_entity_poly.pdbx_strand_id
1 'polypeptide(L)'
;MARTNFTQRVTGSLVLSFALFTSASTVGSVAVLSAQARGPVQRVVQGTVQDKNGVAIKGAVVYLQDSRTNSVKSAIALDNGSYRFVQLTQGTDYSIWAKSEDKKSATKTISSFDTKNELTINLKID
;
A
#
# COMPACT_ATOMS: atom_id res chain seq x y z
N MET A 1 18.68 39.95 -2.82
CA MET A 1 17.51 39.11 -3.18
C MET A 1 17.10 39.44 -4.60
N ALA A 2 17.39 38.58 -5.58
CA ALA A 2 16.89 38.73 -6.95
C ALA A 2 17.18 37.46 -7.77
N ARG A 3 16.18 36.61 -7.99
CA ARG A 3 16.16 35.62 -9.07
C ARG A 3 14.74 35.51 -9.61
N THR A 4 14.41 36.42 -10.52
CA THR A 4 13.21 36.34 -11.36
C THR A 4 13.69 36.47 -12.80
N ASN A 5 13.64 35.39 -13.56
CA ASN A 5 13.68 35.43 -15.01
C ASN A 5 12.71 34.39 -15.54
N PHE A 6 11.46 34.84 -15.65
CA PHE A 6 10.40 34.23 -16.42
C PHE A 6 10.59 34.67 -17.87
N THR A 7 10.93 33.76 -18.77
CA THR A 7 10.93 34.02 -20.22
C THR A 7 10.70 32.69 -20.93
N GLN A 8 9.42 32.30 -21.06
CA GLN A 8 9.00 31.39 -22.11
C GLN A 8 9.16 32.11 -23.45
N ARG A 9 10.04 31.61 -24.31
CA ARG A 9 10.02 31.93 -25.73
C ARG A 9 9.55 30.69 -26.47
N VAL A 10 8.27 30.72 -26.79
CA VAL A 10 7.68 29.87 -27.82
C VAL A 10 8.27 30.37 -29.15
N THR A 11 9.02 29.54 -29.84
CA THR A 11 9.38 29.79 -31.24
C THR A 11 9.38 28.45 -31.95
N GLY A 12 8.31 28.22 -32.69
CA GLY A 12 8.21 27.10 -33.60
C GLY A 12 9.25 27.21 -34.70
N SER A 13 9.66 26.06 -35.22
CA SER A 13 10.09 25.93 -36.60
C SER A 13 9.83 24.49 -37.04
N LEU A 14 8.83 24.40 -37.90
CA LEU A 14 8.49 23.31 -38.78
C LEU A 14 9.71 23.01 -39.68
N VAL A 15 10.26 21.81 -39.61
CA VAL A 15 11.10 21.27 -40.70
C VAL A 15 10.67 19.86 -41.03
N LEU A 16 9.98 19.80 -42.17
CA LEU A 16 9.66 18.66 -42.99
C LEU A 16 10.97 18.07 -43.53
N SER A 17 11.27 16.80 -43.23
CA SER A 17 12.30 16.06 -43.96
C SER A 17 11.93 14.58 -44.05
N PHE A 18 11.58 14.24 -45.28
CA PHE A 18 11.28 12.93 -45.80
C PHE A 18 12.61 12.23 -46.12
N ALA A 19 12.93 11.14 -45.43
CA ALA A 19 14.02 10.26 -45.83
C ALA A 19 13.62 8.81 -45.54
N LEU A 20 13.27 8.10 -46.62
CA LEU A 20 13.14 6.65 -46.66
C LEU A 20 14.52 6.05 -46.41
N PHE A 21 14.72 5.47 -45.22
CA PHE A 21 15.84 4.58 -44.95
C PHE A 21 15.30 3.20 -44.60
N THR A 22 15.14 2.38 -45.63
CA THR A 22 14.92 0.94 -45.49
C THR A 22 16.25 0.26 -45.16
N SER A 23 16.44 -0.09 -43.89
CA SER A 23 17.41 -1.13 -43.52
C SER A 23 16.70 -2.14 -42.64
N ALA A 24 16.40 -3.28 -43.25
CA ALA A 24 15.97 -4.48 -42.56
C ALA A 24 17.10 -4.97 -41.65
N SER A 25 16.83 -5.05 -40.36
CA SER A 25 17.61 -5.87 -39.43
C SER A 25 16.64 -6.52 -38.47
N THR A 26 16.31 -7.77 -38.78
CA THR A 26 15.62 -8.70 -37.87
C THR A 26 16.54 -8.97 -36.68
N VAL A 27 16.40 -8.19 -35.63
CA VAL A 27 16.98 -8.50 -34.32
C VAL A 27 16.05 -9.47 -33.61
N GLY A 28 16.57 -10.67 -33.36
CA GLY A 28 15.86 -11.79 -32.77
C GLY A 28 15.22 -11.45 -31.43
N SER A 29 14.04 -12.02 -31.21
CA SER A 29 13.31 -11.95 -29.96
C SER A 29 14.14 -12.58 -28.84
N VAL A 30 14.86 -11.76 -28.07
CA VAL A 30 15.42 -12.19 -26.79
C VAL A 30 14.24 -12.35 -25.85
N ALA A 31 13.81 -13.59 -25.63
CA ALA A 31 12.90 -13.93 -24.57
C ALA A 31 13.58 -13.57 -23.25
N VAL A 32 13.30 -12.38 -22.73
CA VAL A 32 13.57 -12.03 -21.34
C VAL A 32 12.76 -12.98 -20.48
N LEU A 33 13.39 -14.08 -20.06
CA LEU A 33 12.99 -14.82 -18.89
C LEU A 33 13.15 -13.86 -17.72
N SER A 34 12.12 -13.05 -17.47
CA SER A 34 11.99 -12.29 -16.24
C SER A 34 11.92 -13.32 -15.12
N ALA A 35 13.07 -13.64 -14.53
CA ALA A 35 13.13 -14.14 -13.18
C ALA A 35 12.46 -13.06 -12.33
N GLN A 36 11.15 -13.22 -12.12
CA GLN A 36 10.40 -12.44 -11.16
C GLN A 36 11.05 -12.79 -9.83
N ALA A 37 12.07 -12.01 -9.44
CA ALA A 37 12.53 -11.96 -8.08
C ALA A 37 11.25 -11.68 -7.28
N ARG A 38 10.70 -12.73 -6.65
CA ARG A 38 9.63 -12.57 -5.68
C ARG A 38 10.22 -11.59 -4.69
N GLY A 39 9.78 -10.33 -4.78
CA GLY A 39 10.18 -9.30 -3.85
C GLY A 39 9.97 -9.81 -2.42
N PRO A 40 10.64 -9.21 -1.42
CA PRO A 40 10.53 -9.66 -0.04
C PRO A 40 9.08 -9.97 0.30
N VAL A 41 8.81 -11.18 0.80
CA VAL A 41 7.44 -11.65 1.07
C VAL A 41 6.84 -10.71 2.11
N GLN A 42 5.96 -9.83 1.64
CA GLN A 42 5.31 -8.84 2.48
C GLN A 42 4.10 -9.46 3.14
N ARG A 43 4.02 -9.35 4.46
CA ARG A 43 2.85 -9.78 5.20
C ARG A 43 1.74 -8.73 5.06
N VAL A 44 0.53 -9.21 4.94
CA VAL A 44 -0.69 -8.42 4.80
C VAL A 44 -1.61 -8.74 5.99
N VAL A 45 -2.16 -7.70 6.59
CA VAL A 45 -3.16 -7.83 7.65
C VAL A 45 -4.38 -7.05 7.20
N GLN A 46 -5.52 -7.71 7.16
CA GLN A 46 -6.77 -7.11 6.72
C GLN A 46 -7.92 -7.59 7.59
N GLY A 47 -9.09 -7.01 7.39
CA GLY A 47 -10.31 -7.47 8.02
C GLY A 47 -11.35 -6.38 8.05
N THR A 48 -12.30 -6.50 8.97
CA THR A 48 -13.41 -5.56 9.11
C THR A 48 -13.53 -5.05 10.54
N VAL A 49 -13.95 -3.79 10.67
CA VAL A 49 -14.35 -3.18 11.92
C VAL A 49 -15.88 -3.22 12.00
N GLN A 50 -16.39 -3.81 13.07
CA GLN A 50 -17.83 -3.98 13.30
C GLN A 50 -18.21 -3.55 14.72
N ASP A 51 -19.48 -3.25 14.94
CA ASP A 51 -20.04 -3.03 16.28
C ASP A 51 -20.41 -4.37 16.97
N LYS A 52 -21.02 -4.28 18.15
CA LYS A 52 -21.55 -5.46 18.87
C LYS A 52 -22.65 -6.22 18.13
N ASN A 53 -23.40 -5.55 17.27
CA ASN A 53 -24.49 -6.12 16.48
C ASN A 53 -23.98 -6.74 15.16
N GLY A 54 -22.68 -6.65 14.87
CA GLY A 54 -22.08 -7.12 13.62
C GLY A 54 -22.24 -6.14 12.45
N VAL A 55 -22.64 -4.90 12.73
CA VAL A 55 -22.75 -3.84 11.72
C VAL A 55 -21.37 -3.24 11.47
N ALA A 56 -20.98 -3.15 10.20
CA ALA A 56 -19.69 -2.56 9.83
C ALA A 56 -19.63 -1.06 10.16
N ILE A 57 -18.50 -0.63 10.74
CA ILE A 57 -18.29 0.76 11.14
C ILE A 57 -17.41 1.45 10.10
N LYS A 58 -18.03 2.35 9.32
CA LYS A 58 -17.34 3.24 8.38
C LYS A 58 -16.52 4.29 9.13
N GLY A 59 -15.34 4.64 8.61
CA GLY A 59 -14.56 5.76 9.12
C GLY A 59 -13.82 5.49 10.43
N ALA A 60 -13.91 4.28 10.98
CA ALA A 60 -13.10 3.88 12.13
C ALA A 60 -11.61 3.91 11.76
N VAL A 61 -10.78 4.43 12.65
CA VAL A 61 -9.33 4.46 12.48
C VAL A 61 -8.74 3.20 13.11
N VAL A 62 -8.13 2.36 12.28
CA VAL A 62 -7.42 1.16 12.71
C VAL A 62 -5.95 1.51 12.90
N TYR A 63 -5.40 1.13 14.04
CA TYR A 63 -4.02 1.32 14.41
C TYR A 63 -3.32 -0.02 14.48
N LEU A 64 -2.11 -0.07 13.94
CA LEU A 64 -1.22 -1.22 13.97
C LEU A 64 0.13 -0.77 14.50
N GLN A 65 0.52 -1.30 15.65
CA GLN A 65 1.80 -1.03 16.31
C GLN A 65 2.74 -2.21 16.11
N ASP A 66 3.95 -1.92 15.66
CA ASP A 66 5.08 -2.86 15.63
C ASP A 66 5.71 -2.96 17.02
N SER A 67 5.77 -4.16 17.62
CA SER A 67 6.34 -4.34 18.96
C SER A 67 7.87 -4.20 19.01
N ARG A 68 8.54 -4.39 17.87
CA ARG A 68 10.00 -4.33 17.74
C ARG A 68 10.47 -2.88 17.55
N THR A 69 9.78 -2.09 16.73
CA THR A 69 10.16 -0.70 16.44
C THR A 69 9.32 0.34 17.18
N ASN A 70 8.22 -0.06 17.82
CA ASN A 70 7.19 0.83 18.37
C ASN A 70 6.55 1.78 17.34
N SER A 71 6.74 1.53 16.05
CA SER A 71 6.12 2.31 14.98
C SER A 71 4.62 2.03 14.92
N VAL A 72 3.80 3.10 14.91
CA VAL A 72 2.35 2.99 14.77
C VAL A 72 1.94 3.42 13.36
N LYS A 73 1.26 2.53 12.64
CA LYS A 73 0.61 2.81 11.36
C LYS A 73 -0.88 2.93 11.59
N SER A 74 -1.53 3.84 10.90
CA SER A 74 -2.99 4.00 10.94
C SER A 74 -3.61 3.86 9.55
N ALA A 75 -4.79 3.25 9.48
CA ALA A 75 -5.60 3.17 8.28
C ALA A 75 -7.05 3.50 8.63
N ILE A 76 -7.79 4.09 7.69
CA ILE A 76 -9.21 4.39 7.87
C ILE A 76 -10.03 3.25 7.26
N ALA A 77 -11.00 2.75 8.00
CA ALA A 77 -11.93 1.73 7.53
C ALA A 77 -12.85 2.30 6.45
N LEU A 78 -13.02 1.54 5.36
CA LEU A 78 -13.89 1.89 4.23
C LEU A 78 -15.38 1.82 4.63
N ASP A 79 -16.27 2.12 3.68
CA ASP A 79 -17.72 2.12 3.89
C ASP A 79 -18.28 0.78 4.38
N ASN A 80 -17.66 -0.32 3.97
CA ASN A 80 -17.98 -1.68 4.43
C ASN A 80 -17.21 -2.09 5.70
N GLY A 81 -16.58 -1.13 6.39
CA GLY A 81 -15.75 -1.34 7.58
C GLY A 81 -14.42 -2.06 7.30
N SER A 82 -14.08 -2.32 6.03
CA SER A 82 -12.85 -3.04 5.71
C SER A 82 -11.60 -2.18 5.83
N TYR A 83 -10.50 -2.81 6.24
CA TYR A 83 -9.19 -2.19 6.33
C TYR A 83 -8.10 -3.15 5.86
N ARG A 84 -6.95 -2.61 5.48
CA ARG A 84 -5.81 -3.42 5.04
C ARG A 84 -4.48 -2.70 5.29
N PHE A 85 -3.55 -3.42 5.90
CA PHE A 85 -2.14 -3.07 6.04
C PHE A 85 -1.32 -3.98 5.16
N VAL A 86 -0.46 -3.39 4.34
CA VAL A 86 0.47 -4.08 3.45
C VAL A 86 1.91 -3.79 3.88
N GLN A 87 2.85 -4.57 3.33
CA GLN A 87 4.28 -4.38 3.57
C GLN A 87 4.70 -4.57 5.04
N LEU A 88 4.04 -5.47 5.76
CA LEU A 88 4.43 -5.81 7.13
C LEU A 88 5.59 -6.81 7.11
N THR A 89 6.50 -6.66 8.06
CA THR A 89 7.62 -7.59 8.27
C THR A 89 7.10 -8.87 8.93
N GLN A 90 7.47 -10.03 8.39
CA GLN A 90 7.24 -11.32 9.04
C GLN A 90 8.13 -11.48 10.29
N GLY A 91 7.76 -12.40 11.19
CA GLY A 91 8.56 -12.65 12.39
C GLY A 91 8.58 -11.47 13.38
N THR A 92 7.60 -10.57 13.30
CA THR A 92 7.43 -9.45 14.23
C THR A 92 6.04 -9.53 14.84
N ASP A 93 5.93 -9.28 16.13
CA ASP A 93 4.63 -9.20 16.79
C ASP A 93 4.00 -7.82 16.53
N TYR A 94 2.70 -7.80 16.24
CA TYR A 94 1.97 -6.55 16.05
C TYR A 94 0.77 -6.48 16.96
N SER A 95 0.51 -5.30 17.51
CA SER A 95 -0.73 -4.98 18.23
C SER A 95 -1.64 -4.20 17.31
N ILE A 96 -2.88 -4.65 17.13
CA ILE A 96 -3.87 -4.01 16.28
C ILE A 96 -5.15 -3.70 17.05
N TRP A 97 -5.67 -2.49 16.89
CA TRP A 97 -6.95 -2.05 17.47
C TRP A 97 -7.62 -1.02 16.58
N ALA A 98 -8.94 -0.92 16.67
CA ALA A 98 -9.73 0.11 16.01
C ALA A 98 -10.19 1.15 17.04
N LYS A 99 -10.29 2.41 16.61
CA LYS A 99 -10.91 3.50 17.34
C LYS A 99 -11.95 4.15 16.45
N SER A 100 -13.14 4.36 16.98
CA SER A 100 -14.20 5.14 16.33
C SER A 100 -14.65 6.19 17.32
N GLU A 101 -14.48 7.46 16.99
CA GLU A 101 -14.79 8.60 17.88
C GLU A 101 -14.13 8.40 19.27
N ASP A 102 -14.92 8.20 20.32
CA ASP A 102 -14.44 7.99 21.70
C ASP A 102 -14.37 6.51 22.12
N LYS A 103 -14.73 5.59 21.24
CA LYS A 103 -14.76 4.14 21.51
C LYS A 103 -13.55 3.43 20.92
N LYS A 104 -13.04 2.42 21.64
CA LYS A 104 -11.89 1.60 21.23
C LYS A 104 -12.27 0.12 21.21
N SER A 105 -11.81 -0.61 20.20
CA SER A 105 -11.94 -2.07 20.16
C SER A 105 -11.02 -2.75 21.17
N ALA A 106 -11.27 -4.05 21.40
CA ALA A 106 -10.26 -4.92 21.97
C ALA A 106 -8.97 -4.87 21.12
N THR A 107 -7.81 -4.89 21.79
CA THR A 107 -6.52 -4.99 21.11
C THR A 107 -6.24 -6.46 20.79
N LYS A 108 -5.88 -6.75 19.55
CA LYS A 108 -5.49 -8.09 19.09
C LYS A 108 -3.99 -8.12 18.84
N THR A 109 -3.36 -9.24 19.15
CA THR A 109 -1.94 -9.45 18.90
C THR A 109 -1.76 -10.42 17.75
N ILE A 110 -0.92 -10.05 16.81
CA ILE A 110 -0.46 -10.87 15.70
C ILE A 110 0.90 -11.39 16.09
N SER A 111 1.05 -12.71 16.22
CA SER A 111 2.32 -13.30 16.60
C SER A 111 3.27 -13.42 15.41
N SER A 112 4.54 -13.15 15.68
CA SER A 112 5.70 -13.43 14.84
C SER A 112 5.81 -14.89 14.40
N PHE A 113 5.30 -15.83 15.21
CA PHE A 113 5.30 -17.26 14.91
C PHE A 113 4.25 -17.68 13.89
N ASP A 114 3.24 -16.84 13.60
CA ASP A 114 2.27 -17.16 12.56
C ASP A 114 2.94 -16.97 11.20
N THR A 115 2.98 -18.02 10.38
CA THR A 115 3.68 -18.04 9.08
C THR A 115 2.81 -17.58 7.91
N LYS A 116 1.55 -17.15 8.15
CA LYS A 116 0.65 -16.74 7.07
C LYS A 116 1.10 -15.41 6.46
N ASN A 117 1.08 -15.34 5.14
CA ASN A 117 1.35 -14.10 4.43
C ASN A 117 0.17 -13.12 4.51
N GLU A 118 -1.05 -13.64 4.71
CA GLU A 118 -2.27 -12.86 4.79
C GLU A 118 -3.07 -13.27 6.03
N LEU A 119 -3.38 -12.30 6.88
CA LEU A 119 -4.15 -12.51 8.09
C LEU A 119 -5.41 -11.69 8.06
N THR A 120 -6.52 -12.35 8.36
CA THR A 120 -7.82 -11.71 8.54
C THR A 120 -8.10 -11.56 10.03
N ILE A 121 -8.08 -10.32 10.52
CA ILE A 121 -8.39 -9.95 11.90
C ILE A 121 -9.66 -9.10 11.87
N ASN A 122 -10.74 -9.56 12.51
CA ASN A 122 -11.93 -8.73 12.66
C ASN A 122 -11.90 -8.03 14.02
N LEU A 123 -12.21 -6.74 14.02
CA LEU A 123 -12.20 -5.89 15.21
C LEU A 123 -13.63 -5.52 15.56
N LYS A 124 -13.98 -5.67 16.83
CA LYS A 124 -15.31 -5.32 17.35
C LYS A 124 -15.20 -4.17 18.33
N ILE A 125 -16.03 -3.14 18.14
CA ILE A 125 -16.15 -1.98 19.04
C ILE A 125 -17.45 -2.12 19.83
N ASP A 126 -17.37 -1.82 21.13
CA ASP A 126 -18.52 -1.70 22.02
C ASP A 126 -19.12 -0.29 22.00
#